data_AF-A0A821BY04-F1
#
_entry.id   AF-A0A821BY04-F1
#
_cell.length_a   1.000
_cell.length_b   1.000
_cell.length_c   1.000
_cell.angle_alpha   90.00
_cell.angle_beta   90.00
_cell.angle_gamma   90.00
#
_symmetry.space_group_name_H-M   'P 1'
#
loop_
_entity.id
_entity.type
_entity.pdbx_description
1 polymer ?
#
loop_
_entity_poly.entity_id
_entity_poly.type
_entity_poly.pdbx_seq_one_letter_code
_entity_poly.pdbx_strand_id
1 'polypeptide(L)'
;MNDEETNVDADDCEESLNYNNLHDDSGFQQWSPMDDDDHVEHEDIELKLNQVFHLVNVKKIDDFRNTKQISNAIDATYFKLREWSNTIMPSSLHDEKPEIFDSLNVSIDDAVSILNHLRELFSISDSNEQKRLLTMLPPHWGRDRMANWFGGSEHQARHSVDLRTAGGIFSKPEDRRGNKSLDEQIELTVHKFYTSNEVSRETSYKKQVIHPPPSRKPVPLSFLHSNIGETYQQFKSKYINIEISRSKFSSLRPVWVRDQIAHESCMCIYHENADLVLQGISKSLHHLVSMKNLIEETVCTSPSEFCYYRQCVNCRQLKASDILSDGIDIEIKDSASWSIWKKLNSRYELLHLTGTFRALLEEIDSLWSNFIIHSFYTREQRDYIALIKETSTITTFAVVQVDFAQNFSFVIQREIQSAYYSRQQATIFTI
;
A
#
# COMPACT_ATOMS: atom_id res chain seq x y z
N MET A 1 -27.17 69.24 15.79
CA MET A 1 -27.19 68.77 14.39
C MET A 1 -27.38 67.27 14.51
N ASN A 2 -28.58 66.79 14.89
CA ASN A 2 -29.88 66.93 14.19
C ASN A 2 -29.63 66.55 12.71
N ASP A 3 -30.09 65.40 12.23
CA ASP A 3 -31.51 65.06 12.21
C ASP A 3 -31.85 63.60 12.60
N GLU A 4 -32.94 63.49 13.35
CA GLU A 4 -33.82 62.33 13.53
C GLU A 4 -34.92 62.35 12.45
N GLU A 5 -35.57 61.19 12.26
CA GLU A 5 -37.02 60.93 11.99
C GLU A 5 -37.17 59.72 11.04
N THR A 6 -37.49 58.51 11.54
CA THR A 6 -38.84 57.96 11.87
C THR A 6 -39.73 57.80 10.62
N ASN A 7 -40.19 56.60 10.26
CA ASN A 7 -41.45 55.93 10.69
C ASN A 7 -41.67 54.72 9.74
N VAL A 8 -42.54 53.72 9.89
CA VAL A 8 -43.37 53.05 10.91
C VAL A 8 -44.01 51.86 10.16
N ASP A 9 -44.36 50.82 10.91
CA ASP A 9 -45.06 49.57 10.53
C ASP A 9 -46.40 49.74 9.79
N ALA A 10 -46.83 48.68 9.07
CA ALA A 10 -48.06 47.90 9.34
C ALA A 10 -48.60 47.15 8.10
N ASP A 11 -48.80 45.84 8.29
CA ASP A 11 -49.97 45.00 8.00
C ASP A 11 -50.62 44.85 6.60
N ASP A 12 -50.81 43.55 6.29
CA ASP A 12 -52.08 42.89 5.95
C ASP A 12 -52.43 42.44 4.51
N CYS A 13 -53.17 41.32 4.55
CA CYS A 13 -54.01 40.65 3.55
C CYS A 13 -53.34 39.56 2.71
N GLU A 14 -53.59 38.27 3.00
CA GLU A 14 -54.78 37.47 2.61
C GLU A 14 -54.77 37.15 1.10
N GLU A 15 -55.01 35.93 0.60
CA GLU A 15 -56.16 35.08 0.90
C GLU A 15 -56.00 33.69 0.21
N SER A 16 -56.56 32.66 0.86
CA SER A 16 -57.40 31.55 0.35
C SER A 16 -56.92 30.55 -0.73
N LEU A 17 -57.36 29.29 -0.83
CA LEU A 17 -58.16 28.30 -0.07
C LEU A 17 -57.98 26.97 -0.85
N ASN A 18 -57.48 25.87 -0.28
CA ASN A 18 -58.20 24.73 0.30
C ASN A 18 -59.50 24.28 -0.40
N TYR A 19 -59.62 23.00 -0.81
CA TYR A 19 -60.76 22.13 -0.46
C TYR A 19 -60.53 20.64 -0.81
N ASN A 20 -60.87 19.80 0.18
CA ASN A 20 -60.87 18.34 0.24
C ASN A 20 -62.06 17.68 -0.49
N ASN A 21 -61.96 16.36 -0.75
CA ASN A 21 -62.90 15.28 -0.34
C ASN A 21 -62.81 14.07 -1.31
N LEU A 22 -62.37 12.88 -0.85
CA LEU A 22 -63.11 11.78 -0.19
C LEU A 22 -63.90 10.87 -1.17
N HIS A 23 -63.55 9.58 -1.21
CA HIS A 23 -64.51 8.49 -0.97
C HIS A 23 -63.82 7.12 -0.70
N ASP A 24 -64.20 6.54 0.43
CA ASP A 24 -64.09 5.15 0.89
C ASP A 24 -64.83 4.14 -0.04
N ASP A 25 -64.45 2.85 -0.05
CA ASP A 25 -65.16 1.82 0.74
C ASP A 25 -64.55 0.40 0.63
N SER A 26 -64.95 -0.45 1.57
CA SER A 26 -64.29 -1.67 2.06
C SER A 26 -65.14 -2.96 1.86
N GLY A 27 -64.50 -4.15 1.95
CA GLY A 27 -65.15 -5.37 2.48
C GLY A 27 -64.88 -6.74 1.80
N PHE A 28 -64.23 -7.66 2.57
CA PHE A 28 -64.41 -9.15 2.72
C PHE A 28 -64.57 -10.05 1.45
N GLN A 29 -64.06 -11.29 1.30
CA GLN A 29 -63.90 -12.42 2.22
C GLN A 29 -63.05 -13.56 1.56
N GLN A 30 -62.47 -14.40 2.40
CA GLN A 30 -61.65 -15.62 2.22
C GLN A 30 -62.24 -16.68 1.26
N TRP A 31 -61.40 -17.58 0.69
CA TRP A 31 -61.57 -19.05 0.55
C TRP A 31 -60.38 -19.68 -0.23
N SER A 32 -59.86 -20.82 0.26
CA SER A 32 -58.91 -21.74 -0.41
C SER A 32 -59.58 -23.09 -0.67
N PRO A 33 -59.17 -23.81 -1.73
CA PRO A 33 -58.85 -25.24 -1.63
C PRO A 33 -57.55 -25.59 -2.41
N MET A 34 -56.54 -26.23 -1.80
CA MET A 34 -56.30 -27.69 -1.74
C MET A 34 -56.14 -28.39 -3.10
N ASP A 35 -54.86 -28.58 -3.47
CA ASP A 35 -54.14 -29.68 -4.12
C ASP A 35 -54.91 -30.77 -4.88
N ASP A 36 -54.52 -30.99 -6.14
CA ASP A 36 -54.19 -32.32 -6.69
C ASP A 36 -53.11 -32.16 -7.79
N ASP A 37 -51.96 -32.77 -7.53
CA ASP A 37 -50.73 -32.87 -8.33
C ASP A 37 -50.90 -33.81 -9.55
N ASP A 38 -50.26 -33.45 -10.68
CA ASP A 38 -49.53 -34.33 -11.62
C ASP A 38 -49.48 -33.78 -13.07
N HIS A 39 -49.16 -32.49 -13.23
CA HIS A 39 -48.60 -31.96 -14.47
C HIS A 39 -47.33 -31.15 -14.15
N VAL A 40 -46.17 -31.81 -14.16
CA VAL A 40 -44.88 -31.11 -14.27
C VAL A 40 -44.78 -30.62 -15.72
N GLU A 41 -45.36 -29.44 -15.94
CA GLU A 41 -45.44 -28.82 -17.26
C GLU A 41 -44.07 -28.32 -17.73
N HIS A 42 -43.79 -28.56 -19.01
CA HIS A 42 -42.62 -28.10 -19.77
C HIS A 42 -42.26 -26.62 -19.57
N GLU A 43 -43.20 -25.79 -19.11
CA GLU A 43 -42.99 -24.38 -18.76
C GLU A 43 -41.91 -24.19 -17.68
N ASP A 44 -41.78 -25.11 -16.73
CA ASP A 44 -40.89 -24.92 -15.58
C ASP A 44 -39.39 -25.08 -15.95
N ILE A 45 -39.11 -25.85 -17.01
CA ILE A 45 -37.76 -25.99 -17.59
C ILE A 45 -37.41 -24.76 -18.44
N GLU A 46 -38.38 -24.25 -19.20
CA GLU A 46 -38.19 -23.09 -20.07
C GLU A 46 -38.02 -21.79 -19.26
N LEU A 47 -38.75 -21.66 -18.15
CA LEU A 47 -38.65 -20.53 -17.22
C LEU A 47 -37.31 -20.56 -16.45
N LYS A 48 -36.80 -21.75 -16.10
CA LYS A 48 -35.47 -21.92 -15.48
C LYS A 48 -34.33 -21.71 -16.47
N LEU A 49 -34.45 -22.15 -17.72
CA LEU A 49 -33.49 -21.82 -18.79
C LEU A 49 -33.45 -20.32 -19.05
N ASN A 50 -34.61 -19.65 -19.09
CA ASN A 50 -34.68 -18.20 -19.25
C ASN A 50 -34.09 -17.43 -18.06
N GLN A 51 -34.20 -17.94 -16.82
CA GLN A 51 -33.49 -17.37 -15.66
C GLN A 51 -31.96 -17.54 -15.75
N VAL A 52 -31.47 -18.65 -16.29
CA VAL A 52 -30.04 -18.85 -16.56
C VAL A 52 -29.56 -17.91 -17.68
N PHE A 53 -30.34 -17.73 -18.75
CA PHE A 53 -30.02 -16.77 -19.81
C PHE A 53 -30.10 -15.31 -19.33
N HIS A 54 -30.99 -14.99 -18.38
CA HIS A 54 -31.05 -13.65 -17.79
C HIS A 54 -29.85 -13.33 -16.88
N LEU A 55 -29.26 -14.36 -16.24
CA LEU A 55 -27.97 -14.24 -15.53
C LEU A 55 -26.79 -14.05 -16.50
N VAL A 56 -26.92 -14.49 -17.74
CA VAL A 56 -25.94 -14.33 -18.84
C VAL A 56 -26.23 -13.07 -19.67
N ASN A 57 -27.23 -12.26 -19.31
CA ASN A 57 -27.48 -10.97 -19.95
C ASN A 57 -26.41 -9.96 -19.48
N VAL A 58 -25.22 -10.13 -20.05
CA VAL A 58 -24.06 -9.25 -19.99
C VAL A 58 -24.56 -7.85 -20.35
N LYS A 59 -24.68 -6.99 -19.34
CA LYS A 59 -24.67 -5.54 -19.55
C LYS A 59 -23.51 -5.26 -20.52
N LYS A 60 -23.85 -4.63 -21.65
CA LYS A 60 -22.98 -4.15 -22.73
C LYS A 60 -21.49 -4.41 -22.51
N ILE A 61 -20.91 -5.17 -23.43
CA ILE A 61 -19.51 -5.62 -23.52
C ILE A 61 -18.45 -4.48 -23.42
N ASP A 62 -18.85 -3.21 -23.28
CA ASP A 62 -17.94 -2.06 -23.20
C ASP A 62 -17.36 -1.77 -21.81
N ASP A 63 -17.86 -2.36 -20.71
CA ASP A 63 -17.43 -1.98 -19.34
C ASP A 63 -16.45 -2.93 -18.63
N PHE A 64 -16.02 -4.05 -19.24
CA PHE A 64 -15.09 -4.98 -18.59
C PHE A 64 -13.61 -4.66 -18.88
N ARG A 65 -13.03 -3.72 -18.11
CA ARG A 65 -11.57 -3.46 -18.09
C ARG A 65 -10.73 -4.52 -17.36
N ASN A 66 -11.30 -5.66 -16.93
CA ASN A 66 -10.58 -6.61 -16.09
C ASN A 66 -10.89 -8.06 -16.46
N THR A 67 -9.98 -8.68 -17.23
CA THR A 67 -10.03 -10.07 -17.72
C THR A 67 -10.22 -11.11 -16.61
N LYS A 68 -9.81 -10.78 -15.38
CA LYS A 68 -9.95 -11.66 -14.20
C LYS A 68 -11.41 -11.85 -13.75
N GLN A 69 -12.27 -10.85 -13.95
CA GLN A 69 -13.69 -10.95 -13.58
C GLN A 69 -14.47 -11.84 -14.55
N ILE A 70 -14.09 -11.83 -15.83
CA ILE A 70 -14.69 -12.69 -16.86
C ILE A 70 -14.32 -14.17 -16.59
N SER A 71 -13.06 -14.46 -16.27
CA SER A 71 -12.62 -15.83 -15.91
C SER A 71 -13.43 -16.38 -14.72
N ASN A 72 -13.55 -15.60 -13.65
CA ASN A 72 -14.29 -16.03 -12.46
C ASN A 72 -15.79 -16.25 -12.74
N ALA A 73 -16.39 -15.45 -13.63
CA ALA A 73 -17.79 -15.60 -14.02
C ALA A 73 -18.02 -16.87 -14.86
N ILE A 74 -17.06 -17.21 -15.73
CA ILE A 74 -17.06 -18.45 -16.53
C ILE A 74 -16.88 -19.66 -15.60
N ASP A 75 -15.92 -19.62 -14.67
CA ASP A 75 -15.68 -20.73 -13.73
C ASP A 75 -16.89 -20.99 -12.83
N ALA A 76 -17.59 -19.93 -12.42
CA ALA A 76 -18.83 -20.03 -11.63
C ALA A 76 -20.00 -20.63 -12.43
N THR A 77 -20.12 -20.33 -13.72
CA THR A 77 -21.13 -20.96 -14.59
C THR A 77 -20.81 -22.43 -14.85
N TYR A 78 -19.54 -22.79 -15.07
CA TYR A 78 -19.11 -24.18 -15.20
C TYR A 78 -19.40 -25.01 -13.94
N PHE A 79 -19.17 -24.43 -12.75
CA PHE A 79 -19.46 -25.12 -11.50
C PHE A 79 -20.96 -25.43 -11.34
N LYS A 80 -21.82 -24.44 -11.62
CA LYS A 80 -23.28 -24.61 -11.54
C LYS A 80 -23.84 -25.59 -12.58
N LEU A 81 -23.30 -25.59 -13.79
CA LEU A 81 -23.66 -26.58 -14.82
C LEU A 81 -23.26 -28.00 -14.40
N ARG A 82 -22.11 -28.15 -13.73
CA ARG A 82 -21.65 -29.44 -13.21
C ARG A 82 -22.51 -29.94 -12.06
N GLU A 83 -22.88 -29.05 -11.14
CA GLU A 83 -23.82 -29.33 -10.05
C GLU A 83 -25.18 -29.77 -10.60
N TRP A 84 -25.71 -29.06 -11.61
CA TRP A 84 -26.94 -29.43 -12.31
C TRP A 84 -26.88 -30.79 -13.00
N SER A 85 -25.75 -31.12 -13.65
CA SER A 85 -25.56 -32.43 -14.28
C SER A 85 -25.60 -33.59 -13.28
N ASN A 86 -25.14 -33.36 -12.05
CA ASN A 86 -25.15 -34.36 -10.99
C ASN A 86 -26.54 -34.50 -10.34
N THR A 87 -27.37 -33.45 -10.38
CA THR A 87 -28.74 -33.48 -9.83
C THR A 87 -29.73 -34.17 -10.77
N ILE A 88 -29.51 -34.09 -12.09
CA ILE A 88 -30.39 -34.73 -13.09
C ILE A 88 -30.08 -36.22 -13.30
N MET A 89 -28.88 -36.68 -12.90
CA MET A 89 -28.47 -38.09 -13.01
C MET A 89 -28.14 -38.69 -11.63
N PRO A 90 -29.14 -39.05 -10.82
CA PRO A 90 -28.89 -39.83 -9.61
C PRO A 90 -28.33 -41.21 -9.98
N SER A 91 -27.35 -41.65 -9.20
CA SER A 91 -26.46 -42.80 -9.42
C SER A 91 -27.12 -44.18 -9.28
N SER A 92 -28.39 -44.36 -9.66
CA SER A 92 -29.18 -45.57 -9.38
C SER A 92 -29.87 -46.21 -10.58
N LEU A 93 -29.37 -46.02 -11.81
CA LEU A 93 -29.75 -46.85 -12.97
C LEU A 93 -28.52 -47.63 -13.46
N HIS A 94 -28.00 -48.49 -12.59
CA HIS A 94 -27.20 -49.65 -12.99
C HIS A 94 -28.11 -50.87 -12.86
N ASP A 95 -28.90 -51.17 -13.90
CA ASP A 95 -29.39 -52.52 -14.24
C ASP A 95 -30.50 -52.50 -15.31
N GLU A 96 -30.34 -51.67 -16.34
CA GLU A 96 -30.95 -51.95 -17.63
C GLU A 96 -29.83 -52.11 -18.66
N LYS A 97 -29.91 -53.20 -19.41
CA LYS A 97 -28.97 -53.55 -20.48
C LYS A 97 -28.65 -52.30 -21.30
N PRO A 98 -27.40 -52.07 -21.71
CA PRO A 98 -27.10 -50.95 -22.58
C PRO A 98 -27.87 -51.22 -23.88
N GLU A 99 -28.99 -50.54 -24.07
CA GLU A 99 -29.44 -50.23 -25.40
C GLU A 99 -28.23 -49.61 -26.08
N ILE A 100 -27.82 -50.30 -27.13
CA ILE A 100 -26.65 -50.00 -27.94
C ILE A 100 -26.65 -48.49 -28.15
N PHE A 101 -25.74 -47.79 -27.48
CA PHE A 101 -25.45 -46.40 -27.80
C PHE A 101 -25.14 -46.44 -29.28
N ASP A 102 -26.05 -45.85 -30.07
CA ASP A 102 -25.90 -45.72 -31.50
C ASP A 102 -24.49 -45.22 -31.71
N SER A 103 -23.63 -46.07 -32.27
CA SER A 103 -22.25 -45.73 -32.50
C SER A 103 -22.30 -44.52 -33.40
N LEU A 104 -22.05 -43.33 -32.86
CA LEU A 104 -21.77 -42.13 -33.62
C LEU A 104 -20.58 -42.48 -34.50
N ASN A 105 -20.88 -42.98 -35.71
CA ASN A 105 -19.92 -43.21 -36.76
C ASN A 105 -19.54 -41.83 -37.26
N VAL A 106 -18.70 -41.15 -36.48
CA VAL A 106 -18.03 -39.92 -36.89
C VAL A 106 -17.35 -40.25 -38.21
N SER A 107 -17.75 -39.58 -39.28
CA SER A 107 -17.12 -39.78 -40.58
C SER A 107 -15.64 -39.47 -40.46
N ILE A 108 -14.81 -40.12 -41.29
CA ILE A 108 -13.39 -39.77 -41.40
C ILE A 108 -13.26 -38.27 -41.72
N ASP A 109 -14.19 -37.72 -42.51
CA ASP A 109 -14.23 -36.30 -42.85
C ASP A 109 -14.50 -35.40 -41.64
N ASP A 110 -15.37 -35.83 -40.72
CA ASP A 110 -15.68 -35.09 -39.50
C ASP A 110 -14.48 -35.08 -38.54
N ALA A 111 -13.79 -36.22 -38.40
CA ALA A 111 -12.58 -36.31 -37.57
C ALA A 111 -11.43 -35.45 -38.13
N VAL A 112 -11.27 -35.41 -39.45
CA VAL A 112 -10.29 -34.54 -40.12
C VAL A 112 -10.66 -33.07 -39.94
N SER A 113 -11.94 -32.72 -40.07
CA SER A 113 -12.45 -31.36 -39.84
C SER A 113 -12.16 -30.89 -38.41
N ILE A 114 -12.44 -31.71 -37.39
CA ILE A 114 -12.14 -31.40 -35.99
C ILE A 114 -10.63 -31.18 -35.77
N LEU A 115 -9.77 -32.02 -36.34
CA LEU A 115 -8.32 -31.86 -36.22
C LEU A 115 -7.79 -30.59 -36.89
N ASN A 116 -8.40 -30.17 -38.00
CA ASN A 116 -8.06 -28.91 -38.67
C ASN A 116 -8.47 -27.69 -37.83
N HIS A 117 -9.68 -27.69 -37.26
CA HIS A 117 -10.11 -26.62 -36.36
C HIS A 117 -9.23 -26.52 -35.11
N LEU A 118 -8.80 -27.66 -34.54
CA LEU A 118 -7.84 -27.66 -33.42
C LEU A 118 -6.51 -27.03 -33.81
N ARG A 119 -6.06 -27.22 -35.07
CA ARG A 119 -4.81 -26.64 -35.57
C ARG A 119 -4.90 -25.14 -35.77
N GLU A 120 -6.04 -24.65 -36.25
CA GLU A 120 -6.33 -23.22 -36.33
C GLU A 120 -6.34 -22.58 -34.95
N LEU A 121 -7.03 -23.20 -33.98
CA LEU A 121 -7.05 -22.75 -32.58
C LEU A 121 -5.64 -22.76 -31.98
N PHE A 122 -4.84 -23.79 -32.24
CA PHE A 122 -3.46 -23.88 -31.75
C PHE A 122 -2.60 -22.71 -32.24
N SER A 123 -2.80 -22.28 -33.49
CA SER A 123 -2.02 -21.20 -34.11
C SER A 123 -2.31 -19.83 -33.51
N ILE A 124 -3.51 -19.62 -32.97
CA ILE A 124 -3.97 -18.34 -32.39
C ILE A 124 -3.80 -18.32 -30.86
N SER A 125 -3.63 -19.49 -30.23
CA SER A 125 -3.58 -19.65 -28.77
C SER A 125 -2.23 -19.30 -28.14
N ASP A 126 -2.24 -19.04 -26.83
CA ASP A 126 -1.03 -18.84 -26.04
C ASP A 126 -0.32 -20.16 -25.70
N SER A 127 0.91 -20.11 -25.18
CA SER A 127 1.72 -21.32 -24.94
C SER A 127 1.07 -22.33 -23.98
N ASN A 128 0.24 -21.85 -23.04
CA ASN A 128 -0.44 -22.72 -22.08
C ASN A 128 -1.65 -23.41 -22.70
N GLU A 129 -2.51 -22.69 -23.43
CA GLU A 129 -3.63 -23.30 -24.14
C GLU A 129 -3.14 -24.18 -25.29
N GLN A 130 -2.02 -23.85 -25.96
CA GLN A 130 -1.35 -24.74 -26.92
C GLN A 130 -1.00 -26.10 -26.30
N LYS A 131 -0.41 -26.13 -25.10
CA LYS A 131 -0.09 -27.39 -24.40
C LYS A 131 -1.35 -28.16 -24.00
N ARG A 132 -2.42 -27.47 -23.61
CA ARG A 132 -3.73 -28.07 -23.29
C ARG A 132 -4.37 -28.68 -24.53
N LEU A 133 -4.37 -28.00 -25.67
CA LEU A 133 -4.92 -28.48 -26.95
C LEU A 133 -4.22 -29.78 -27.40
N LEU A 134 -2.90 -29.86 -27.23
CA LEU A 134 -2.14 -31.07 -27.57
C LEU A 134 -2.51 -32.29 -26.71
N THR A 135 -3.12 -32.11 -25.52
CA THR A 135 -3.62 -33.25 -24.71
C THR A 135 -4.79 -33.99 -25.34
N MET A 136 -5.49 -33.37 -26.28
CA MET A 136 -6.68 -33.93 -26.96
C MET A 136 -6.33 -34.85 -28.12
N LEU A 137 -5.07 -34.86 -28.56
CA LEU A 137 -4.64 -35.67 -29.70
C LEU A 137 -4.71 -37.17 -29.40
N PRO A 138 -4.83 -38.03 -30.41
CA PRO A 138 -4.89 -39.47 -30.18
C PRO A 138 -3.63 -39.97 -29.43
N PRO A 139 -3.77 -40.87 -28.44
CA PRO A 139 -2.65 -41.29 -27.58
C PRO A 139 -1.57 -42.08 -28.33
N HIS A 140 -1.90 -42.63 -29.50
CA HIS A 140 -0.98 -43.35 -30.37
C HIS A 140 -0.15 -42.42 -31.27
N TRP A 141 -0.38 -41.09 -31.24
CA TRP A 141 0.48 -40.14 -31.95
C TRP A 141 1.79 -39.96 -31.18
N GLY A 142 2.91 -40.17 -31.87
CA GLY A 142 4.24 -39.86 -31.33
C GLY A 142 4.46 -38.34 -31.19
N ARG A 143 5.36 -37.96 -30.27
CA ARG A 143 5.68 -36.55 -29.95
C ARG A 143 6.07 -35.74 -31.18
N ASP A 144 6.89 -36.31 -32.06
CA ASP A 144 7.35 -35.67 -33.30
C ASP A 144 6.20 -35.44 -34.27
N ARG A 145 5.27 -36.40 -34.36
CA ARG A 145 4.08 -36.29 -35.20
C ARG A 145 3.17 -35.18 -34.70
N MET A 146 2.96 -35.08 -33.39
CA MET A 146 2.16 -34.02 -32.77
C MET A 146 2.78 -32.64 -33.04
N ALA A 147 4.09 -32.49 -32.82
CA ALA A 147 4.81 -31.24 -33.02
C ALA A 147 4.77 -30.80 -34.49
N ASN A 148 5.10 -31.71 -35.42
CA ASN A 148 5.14 -31.40 -36.84
C ASN A 148 3.77 -31.08 -37.44
N TRP A 149 2.71 -31.77 -37.01
CA TRP A 149 1.37 -31.55 -37.53
C TRP A 149 0.78 -30.19 -37.13
N PHE A 150 1.02 -29.77 -35.88
CA PHE A 150 0.52 -28.50 -35.34
C PHE A 150 1.50 -27.33 -35.52
N GLY A 151 2.72 -27.57 -36.00
CA GLY A 151 3.77 -26.55 -36.09
C GLY A 151 4.29 -26.10 -34.73
N GLY A 152 4.17 -26.95 -33.71
CA GLY A 152 4.63 -26.69 -32.33
C GLY A 152 6.03 -27.24 -32.06
N SER A 153 6.56 -26.96 -30.87
CA SER A 153 7.85 -27.52 -30.43
C SER A 153 7.71 -28.94 -29.84
N GLU A 154 8.75 -29.76 -30.01
CA GLU A 154 8.85 -31.08 -29.35
C GLU A 154 8.66 -30.98 -27.83
N HIS A 155 9.16 -29.88 -27.23
CA HIS A 155 9.01 -29.60 -25.81
C HIS A 155 7.53 -29.46 -25.40
N GLN A 156 6.71 -28.77 -26.18
CA GLN A 156 5.26 -28.64 -25.93
C GLN A 156 4.56 -29.99 -26.08
N ALA A 157 4.91 -30.78 -27.09
CA ALA A 157 4.37 -32.11 -27.29
C ALA A 157 4.71 -33.03 -26.10
N ARG A 158 5.97 -33.07 -25.67
CA ARG A 158 6.40 -33.83 -24.48
C ARG A 158 5.63 -33.42 -23.23
N HIS A 159 5.57 -32.11 -22.95
CA HIS A 159 4.87 -31.59 -21.78
C HIS A 159 3.37 -31.89 -21.81
N SER A 160 2.73 -31.85 -22.98
CA SER A 160 1.31 -32.20 -23.11
C SER A 160 1.03 -33.68 -22.85
N VAL A 161 1.95 -34.58 -23.23
CA VAL A 161 1.86 -36.02 -22.91
C VAL A 161 1.99 -36.24 -21.41
N ASP A 162 2.93 -35.56 -20.75
CA ASP A 162 3.11 -35.65 -19.31
C ASP A 162 1.87 -35.11 -18.57
N LEU A 163 1.33 -33.96 -19.00
CA LEU A 163 0.09 -33.39 -18.46
C LEU A 163 -1.11 -34.33 -18.62
N ARG A 164 -1.25 -34.94 -19.80
CA ARG A 164 -2.33 -35.89 -20.06
C ARG A 164 -2.22 -37.14 -19.19
N THR A 165 -1.00 -37.61 -18.97
CA THR A 165 -0.75 -38.79 -18.13
C THR A 165 -1.06 -38.49 -16.66
N ALA A 166 -0.77 -37.27 -16.20
CA ALA A 166 -1.02 -36.86 -14.81
C ALA A 166 -2.48 -36.46 -14.53
N GLY A 167 -3.15 -35.76 -15.46
CA GLY A 167 -4.46 -35.13 -15.21
C GLY A 167 -5.57 -35.44 -16.23
N GLY A 168 -5.29 -36.23 -17.26
CA GLY A 168 -6.26 -36.60 -18.30
C GLY A 168 -6.36 -35.65 -19.50
N ILE A 169 -7.42 -35.84 -20.30
CA ILE A 169 -7.69 -34.99 -21.48
C ILE A 169 -8.18 -33.63 -20.99
N PHE A 170 -7.75 -32.53 -21.64
CA PHE A 170 -8.01 -31.13 -21.25
C PHE A 170 -7.22 -30.61 -20.04
N SER A 171 -6.25 -31.35 -19.51
CA SER A 171 -5.40 -30.84 -18.43
C SER A 171 -4.64 -29.58 -18.84
N LYS A 172 -4.66 -28.58 -17.97
CA LYS A 172 -3.92 -27.34 -18.15
C LYS A 172 -2.54 -27.44 -17.47
N PRO A 173 -1.49 -26.85 -18.07
CA PRO A 173 -0.24 -26.67 -17.35
C PRO A 173 -0.50 -25.85 -16.09
N GLU A 174 0.06 -26.28 -14.96
CA GLU A 174 0.07 -25.44 -13.76
C GLU A 174 0.75 -24.12 -14.11
N ASP A 175 0.05 -23.02 -13.86
CA ASP A 175 0.64 -21.70 -14.01
C ASP A 175 1.83 -21.62 -13.07
N ARG A 176 3.05 -21.59 -13.63
CA ARG A 176 4.21 -21.04 -12.94
C ARG A 176 4.04 -19.52 -12.85
N ARG A 177 2.98 -19.03 -12.21
CA ARG A 177 2.76 -17.60 -12.05
C ARG A 177 2.49 -17.26 -10.60
N GLY A 178 3.33 -16.36 -10.12
CA GLY A 178 2.98 -15.44 -9.06
C GLY A 178 3.39 -15.95 -7.69
N ASN A 179 4.05 -15.05 -6.95
CA ASN A 179 4.28 -15.13 -5.52
C ASN A 179 3.20 -15.98 -4.83
N LYS A 180 3.61 -17.07 -4.16
CA LYS A 180 2.78 -17.65 -3.07
C LYS A 180 2.21 -16.47 -2.28
N SER A 181 0.90 -16.46 -2.03
CA SER A 181 0.32 -15.39 -1.21
C SER A 181 1.10 -15.36 0.09
N LEU A 182 1.68 -14.21 0.41
CA LEU A 182 2.31 -14.05 1.71
C LEU A 182 1.25 -14.25 2.77
N ASP A 183 1.68 -14.78 3.91
CA ASP A 183 0.82 -14.90 5.07
C ASP A 183 0.28 -13.50 5.44
N GLU A 184 -1.01 -13.43 5.74
CA GLU A 184 -1.72 -12.19 6.04
C GLU A 184 -1.09 -11.48 7.25
N GLN A 185 -0.57 -12.24 8.21
CA GLN A 185 0.18 -11.71 9.35
C GLN A 185 1.44 -10.95 8.93
N ILE A 186 2.15 -11.43 7.91
CA ILE A 186 3.35 -10.77 7.39
C ILE A 186 2.95 -9.46 6.72
N GLU A 187 1.86 -9.45 5.93
CA GLU A 187 1.37 -8.22 5.30
C GLU A 187 0.97 -7.18 6.35
N LEU A 188 0.23 -7.57 7.39
CA LEU A 188 -0.13 -6.69 8.51
C LEU A 188 1.10 -6.16 9.25
N THR A 189 2.12 -6.99 9.46
CA THR A 189 3.38 -6.58 10.11
C THR A 189 4.12 -5.54 9.27
N VAL A 190 4.17 -5.73 7.94
CA VAL A 190 4.77 -4.77 7.01
C VAL A 190 3.98 -3.45 7.00
N HIS A 191 2.65 -3.51 6.98
CA HIS A 191 1.79 -2.34 7.09
C HIS A 191 2.04 -1.57 8.39
N LYS A 192 2.05 -2.27 9.54
CA LYS A 192 2.33 -1.68 10.86
C LYS A 192 3.73 -1.06 10.92
N PHE A 193 4.72 -1.70 10.30
CA PHE A 193 6.08 -1.15 10.21
C PHE A 193 6.11 0.15 9.43
N TYR A 194 5.46 0.21 8.26
CA TYR A 194 5.39 1.45 7.47
C TYR A 194 4.69 2.59 8.20
N THR A 195 3.64 2.31 8.98
CA THR A 195 2.90 3.33 9.75
C THR A 195 3.55 3.66 11.09
N SER A 196 4.63 2.99 11.47
CA SER A 196 5.33 3.31 12.72
C SER A 196 6.00 4.68 12.66
N ASN A 197 5.92 5.44 13.76
CA ASN A 197 6.57 6.75 13.91
C ASN A 197 8.11 6.68 13.83
N GLU A 198 8.69 5.48 13.87
CA GLU A 198 10.12 5.25 13.63
C GLU A 198 10.47 5.40 12.14
N VAL A 199 9.57 4.98 11.25
CA VAL A 199 9.81 4.80 9.82
C VAL A 199 9.17 5.89 8.97
N SER A 200 7.98 6.35 9.37
CA SER A 200 7.27 7.41 8.67
C SER A 200 6.70 8.45 9.63
N ARG A 201 6.42 9.64 9.07
CA ARG A 201 5.82 10.77 9.78
C ARG A 201 4.55 11.22 9.09
N GLU A 202 3.48 11.32 9.85
CA GLU A 202 2.21 11.90 9.40
C GLU A 202 2.32 13.42 9.20
N THR A 203 1.62 13.93 8.20
CA THR A 203 1.55 15.37 7.92
C THR A 203 0.56 16.04 8.86
N SER A 204 0.94 17.24 9.33
CA SER A 204 0.05 18.09 10.12
C SER A 204 -0.90 18.92 9.24
N TYR A 205 -0.76 18.84 7.91
CA TYR A 205 -1.49 19.69 6.97
C TYR A 205 -2.87 19.09 6.65
N LYS A 206 -3.93 19.77 7.10
CA LYS A 206 -5.33 19.32 6.96
C LYS A 206 -5.78 18.99 5.52
N LYS A 207 -5.15 19.57 4.49
CA LYS A 207 -5.50 19.27 3.08
C LYS A 207 -4.77 18.03 2.52
N GLN A 208 -3.76 17.51 3.23
CA GLN A 208 -3.02 16.29 2.84
C GLN A 208 -3.64 15.05 3.51
N VAL A 209 -4.90 14.80 3.20
CA VAL A 209 -5.67 13.65 3.69
C VAL A 209 -6.13 12.82 2.50
N ILE A 210 -5.97 11.50 2.58
CA ILE A 210 -6.37 10.55 1.55
C ILE A 210 -7.55 9.71 2.07
N HIS A 211 -8.46 9.36 1.17
CA HIS A 211 -9.60 8.49 1.46
C HIS A 211 -9.42 7.13 0.77
N PRO A 212 -8.63 6.21 1.35
CA PRO A 212 -8.38 4.91 0.74
C PRO A 212 -9.67 4.05 0.69
N PRO A 213 -9.95 3.36 -0.43
CA PRO A 213 -10.94 2.28 -0.45
C PRO A 213 -10.51 1.12 0.45
N PRO A 214 -11.43 0.33 1.03
CA PRO A 214 -12.90 0.39 0.89
C PRO A 214 -13.58 1.28 1.94
N SER A 215 -12.89 1.62 3.04
CA SER A 215 -13.51 2.31 4.18
C SER A 215 -13.79 3.80 3.94
N ARG A 216 -13.12 4.42 2.95
CA ARG A 216 -13.16 5.87 2.64
C ARG A 216 -12.90 6.78 3.86
N LYS A 217 -12.37 6.24 4.96
CA LYS A 217 -12.04 7.01 6.15
C LYS A 217 -10.88 7.96 5.82
N PRO A 218 -10.93 9.22 6.27
CA PRO A 218 -9.82 10.15 6.09
C PRO A 218 -8.58 9.63 6.84
N VAL A 219 -7.49 9.39 6.10
CA VAL A 219 -6.19 9.03 6.67
C VAL A 219 -5.18 10.11 6.28
N PRO A 220 -4.43 10.69 7.25
CA PRO A 220 -3.40 11.67 6.94
C PRO A 220 -2.29 11.06 6.07
N LEU A 221 -1.75 11.86 5.16
CA LEU A 221 -0.58 11.46 4.40
C LEU A 221 0.61 11.25 5.35
N SER A 222 1.44 10.26 5.06
CA SER A 222 2.67 9.98 5.80
C SER A 222 3.86 9.97 4.85
N PHE A 223 5.01 10.45 5.31
CA PHE A 223 6.25 10.46 4.54
C PHE A 223 7.31 9.60 5.23
N LEU A 224 8.03 8.78 4.44
CA LEU A 224 9.14 7.99 4.95
C LEU A 224 10.31 8.88 5.37
N HIS A 225 10.99 8.51 6.46
CA HIS A 225 12.23 9.18 6.88
C HIS A 225 13.42 8.89 5.95
N SER A 226 13.38 7.76 5.26
CA SER A 226 14.45 7.23 4.42
C SER A 226 13.89 6.73 3.08
N ASN A 227 14.77 6.47 2.11
CA ASN A 227 14.34 5.81 0.88
C ASN A 227 13.83 4.37 1.14
N ILE A 228 13.12 3.80 0.17
CA ILE A 228 12.54 2.45 0.30
C ILE A 228 13.62 1.38 0.54
N GLY A 229 14.82 1.55 -0.01
CA GLY A 229 15.91 0.59 0.12
C GLY A 229 16.44 0.51 1.55
N GLU A 230 16.74 1.66 2.14
CA GLU A 230 17.14 1.80 3.55
C GLU A 230 16.03 1.32 4.49
N THR A 231 14.79 1.71 4.21
CA THR A 231 13.62 1.27 5.00
C THR A 231 13.48 -0.26 5.01
N TYR A 232 13.75 -0.92 3.87
CA TYR A 232 13.77 -2.37 3.78
C TYR A 232 14.93 -3.01 4.55
N GLN A 233 16.11 -2.40 4.57
CA GLN A 233 17.23 -2.87 5.40
C GLN A 233 16.92 -2.75 6.89
N GLN A 234 16.28 -1.66 7.32
CA GLN A 234 15.78 -1.50 8.68
C GLN A 234 14.76 -2.57 9.04
N PHE A 235 13.81 -2.86 8.13
CA PHE A 235 12.83 -3.94 8.31
C PHE A 235 13.51 -5.30 8.52
N LYS A 236 14.48 -5.65 7.66
CA LYS A 236 15.24 -6.91 7.80
C LYS A 236 16.05 -7.01 9.08
N SER A 237 16.60 -5.88 9.54
CA SER A 237 17.36 -5.83 10.79
C SER A 237 16.46 -6.05 12.00
N LYS A 238 15.22 -5.55 11.96
CA LYS A 238 14.22 -5.69 13.03
C LYS A 238 13.52 -7.05 13.01
N TYR A 239 13.27 -7.61 11.83
CA TYR A 239 12.53 -8.85 11.63
C TYR A 239 13.34 -9.88 10.83
N ILE A 240 14.32 -10.48 11.50
CA ILE A 240 15.25 -11.46 10.88
C ILE A 240 14.52 -12.71 10.37
N ASN A 241 13.42 -13.10 11.02
CA ASN A 241 12.68 -14.33 10.70
C ASN A 241 11.66 -14.18 9.56
N ILE A 242 11.49 -12.98 8.99
CA ILE A 242 10.52 -12.74 7.92
C ILE A 242 11.24 -12.69 6.57
N GLU A 243 11.04 -13.73 5.76
CA GLU A 243 11.53 -13.77 4.39
C GLU A 243 10.57 -13.03 3.45
N ILE A 244 10.94 -11.80 3.09
CA ILE A 244 10.22 -11.00 2.09
C ILE A 244 11.20 -10.40 1.09
N SER A 245 10.83 -10.40 -0.20
CA SER A 245 11.62 -9.75 -1.24
C SER A 245 11.40 -8.24 -1.23
N ARG A 246 12.42 -7.46 -1.65
CA ARG A 246 12.34 -6.00 -1.72
C ARG A 246 11.17 -5.51 -2.58
N SER A 247 10.92 -6.16 -3.71
CA SER A 247 9.82 -5.80 -4.62
C SER A 247 8.46 -6.00 -3.98
N LYS A 248 8.26 -7.12 -3.26
CA LYS A 248 7.00 -7.39 -2.57
C LYS A 248 6.82 -6.48 -1.35
N PHE A 249 7.88 -6.23 -0.57
CA PHE A 249 7.87 -5.22 0.49
C PHE A 249 7.44 -3.84 -0.02
N SER A 250 8.05 -3.37 -1.11
CA SER A 250 7.68 -2.08 -1.71
C SER A 250 6.23 -2.05 -2.23
N SER A 251 5.70 -3.18 -2.70
CA SER A 251 4.31 -3.27 -3.16
C SER A 251 3.28 -3.27 -2.03
N LEU A 252 3.68 -3.71 -0.82
CA LEU A 252 2.83 -3.70 0.38
C LEU A 252 2.80 -2.34 1.07
N ARG A 253 3.49 -1.34 0.54
CA ARG A 253 3.45 0.02 1.08
C ARG A 253 2.04 0.60 0.98
N PRO A 254 1.46 1.10 2.09
CA PRO A 254 0.17 1.77 2.05
C PRO A 254 0.19 2.99 1.12
N VAL A 255 -0.92 3.24 0.42
CA VAL A 255 -1.03 4.36 -0.57
C VAL A 255 -0.81 5.73 0.08
N TRP A 256 -1.13 5.87 1.36
CA TRP A 256 -0.92 7.11 2.12
C TRP A 256 0.50 7.27 2.65
N VAL A 257 1.40 6.30 2.46
CA VAL A 257 2.82 6.41 2.81
C VAL A 257 3.63 6.69 1.55
N ARG A 258 4.22 7.90 1.45
CA ARG A 258 5.04 8.34 0.31
C ARG A 258 6.53 8.31 0.65
N ASP A 259 7.34 8.07 -0.38
CA ASP A 259 8.81 8.14 -0.38
C ASP A 259 9.36 9.52 -0.76
N GLN A 260 8.48 10.50 -0.98
CA GLN A 260 8.90 11.89 -1.15
C GLN A 260 9.56 12.37 0.14
N ILE A 261 10.70 13.05 -0.02
CA ILE A 261 11.50 13.60 1.08
C ILE A 261 10.56 14.37 2.00
N ALA A 262 10.33 13.83 3.21
CA ALA A 262 9.67 14.60 4.24
C ALA A 262 10.42 15.93 4.35
N HIS A 263 9.71 17.07 4.32
CA HIS A 263 10.31 18.33 4.75
C HIS A 263 11.06 18.06 6.06
N GLU A 264 12.31 18.51 6.07
CA GLU A 264 13.42 17.92 6.80
C GLU A 264 13.13 17.56 8.27
N SER A 265 13.89 16.59 8.77
CA SER A 265 14.01 16.27 10.20
C SER A 265 14.13 17.53 11.06
N CYS A 266 13.69 17.44 12.32
CA CYS A 266 13.74 18.49 13.34
C CYS A 266 14.68 19.66 13.01
N MET A 267 14.12 20.81 12.59
CA MET A 267 14.88 22.02 12.27
C MET A 267 15.28 22.80 13.53
N CYS A 268 15.52 22.13 14.66
CA CYS A 268 16.00 22.81 15.85
C CYS A 268 17.49 23.16 15.68
N ILE A 269 17.94 24.17 16.41
CA ILE A 269 19.35 24.57 16.37
C ILE A 269 20.31 23.44 16.77
N TYR A 270 19.89 22.54 17.66
CA TYR A 270 20.73 21.44 18.12
C TYR A 270 20.97 20.41 17.01
N HIS A 271 19.91 19.95 16.32
CA HIS A 271 20.03 18.99 15.23
C HIS A 271 20.71 19.62 14.02
N GLU A 272 20.34 20.84 13.63
CA GLU A 272 20.92 21.48 12.45
C GLU A 272 22.40 21.82 12.65
N ASN A 273 22.80 22.38 13.80
CA ASN A 273 24.22 22.67 14.03
C ASN A 273 25.07 21.40 14.14
N ALA A 274 24.58 20.35 14.81
CA ALA A 274 25.29 19.08 14.86
C ALA A 274 25.46 18.48 13.45
N ASP A 275 24.42 18.50 12.62
CA ASP A 275 24.47 18.02 11.24
C ASP A 275 25.43 18.85 10.37
N LEU A 276 25.36 20.19 10.42
CA LEU A 276 26.25 21.06 9.64
C LEU A 276 27.73 20.86 10.00
N VAL A 277 28.04 20.70 11.29
CA VAL A 277 29.41 20.43 11.75
C VAL A 277 29.85 19.04 11.31
N LEU A 278 29.00 18.02 11.43
CA LEU A 278 29.31 16.66 10.98
C LEU A 278 29.44 16.52 9.46
N GLN A 279 28.72 17.33 8.69
CA GLN A 279 28.97 17.45 7.26
C GLN A 279 30.35 18.05 6.98
N GLY A 280 30.79 19.04 7.75
CA GLY A 280 32.16 19.56 7.71
C GLY A 280 33.18 18.46 7.98
N ILE A 281 32.95 17.65 9.01
CA ILE A 281 33.84 16.54 9.38
C ILE A 281 33.85 15.48 8.27
N SER A 282 32.69 15.08 7.78
CA SER A 282 32.55 14.10 6.69
C SER A 282 33.29 14.55 5.42
N LYS A 283 33.24 15.84 5.09
CA LYS A 283 34.01 16.44 3.98
C LYS A 283 35.51 16.34 4.22
N SER A 284 35.98 16.73 5.40
CA SER A 284 37.40 16.65 5.76
C SER A 284 37.91 15.20 5.86
N LEU A 285 37.05 14.24 6.21
CA LEU A 285 37.41 12.84 6.37
C LEU A 285 37.14 11.98 5.12
N HIS A 286 36.50 12.53 4.09
CA HIS A 286 36.08 11.82 2.88
C HIS A 286 35.26 10.55 3.14
N HIS A 287 34.56 10.48 4.28
CA HIS A 287 33.63 9.41 4.62
C HIS A 287 32.38 10.00 5.25
N LEU A 288 31.25 9.32 5.07
CA LEU A 288 29.97 9.76 5.62
C LEU A 288 29.87 9.35 7.08
N VAL A 289 29.77 10.33 7.96
CA VAL A 289 29.50 10.10 9.38
C VAL A 289 28.00 10.20 9.63
N SER A 290 27.41 9.11 10.13
CA SER A 290 26.00 9.10 10.52
C SER A 290 25.83 9.62 11.94
N MET A 291 24.98 10.63 12.11
CA MET A 291 24.52 11.13 13.42
C MET A 291 24.09 9.99 14.35
N LYS A 292 23.33 9.03 13.82
CA LYS A 292 22.78 7.91 14.59
C LYS A 292 23.90 7.01 15.13
N ASN A 293 24.86 6.66 14.28
CA ASN A 293 25.97 5.79 14.66
C ASN A 293 26.83 6.46 15.73
N LEU A 294 27.08 7.77 15.58
CA LEU A 294 27.86 8.52 16.56
C LEU A 294 27.14 8.64 17.91
N ILE A 295 25.80 8.73 17.94
CA ILE A 295 25.05 8.63 19.20
C ILE A 295 25.26 7.25 19.82
N GLU A 296 25.11 6.17 19.05
CA GLU A 296 25.26 4.79 19.52
C GLU A 296 26.66 4.50 20.09
N GLU A 297 27.71 5.09 19.50
CA GLU A 297 29.10 4.96 19.96
C GLU A 297 29.44 5.87 21.16
N THR A 298 28.69 6.95 21.37
CA THR A 298 28.93 7.90 22.48
C THR A 298 28.16 7.55 23.77
N VAL A 299 27.32 6.50 23.73
CA VAL A 299 26.57 5.99 24.88
C VAL A 299 26.88 4.50 25.11
N CYS A 300 26.45 3.95 26.26
CA CYS A 300 26.65 2.53 26.55
C CYS A 300 25.77 1.64 25.63
N THR A 301 26.19 0.40 25.38
CA THR A 301 25.46 -0.58 24.55
C THR A 301 24.01 -0.81 24.99
N SER A 302 23.76 -0.73 26.30
CA SER A 302 22.41 -0.63 26.87
C SER A 302 22.29 0.73 27.58
N PRO A 303 21.87 1.78 26.85
CA PRO A 303 21.93 3.13 27.37
C PRO A 303 20.79 3.37 28.37
N SER A 304 21.14 3.75 29.60
CA SER A 304 20.19 4.30 30.56
C SER A 304 19.97 5.80 30.32
N GLU A 305 18.93 6.38 30.93
CA GLU A 305 18.71 7.83 30.94
C GLU A 305 19.96 8.63 31.38
N PHE A 306 20.68 8.13 32.39
CA PHE A 306 21.96 8.71 32.83
C PHE A 306 23.06 8.80 31.75
N CYS A 307 23.02 7.94 30.72
CA CYS A 307 23.96 8.01 29.60
C CYS A 307 23.72 9.27 28.78
N TYR A 308 22.44 9.59 28.51
CA TYR A 308 22.04 10.75 27.72
C TYR A 308 22.28 12.06 28.46
N TYR A 309 22.10 12.10 29.78
CA TYR A 309 22.45 13.29 30.60
C TYR A 309 23.95 13.44 30.89
N ARG A 310 24.81 12.57 30.33
CA ARG A 310 26.25 12.55 30.61
C ARG A 310 26.60 12.36 32.09
N GLN A 311 25.76 11.64 32.83
CA GLN A 311 25.95 11.32 34.25
C GLN A 311 26.44 9.88 34.47
N CYS A 312 26.43 9.03 33.43
CA CYS A 312 26.91 7.66 33.50
C CYS A 312 28.45 7.60 33.68
N VAL A 313 28.91 6.83 34.67
CA VAL A 313 30.34 6.69 34.97
C VAL A 313 31.15 6.13 33.80
N ASN A 314 30.54 5.26 32.99
CA ASN A 314 31.20 4.53 31.91
C ASN A 314 31.36 5.36 30.62
N CYS A 315 30.40 6.21 30.28
CA CYS A 315 30.40 6.95 29.01
C CYS A 315 30.49 8.48 29.13
N ARG A 316 30.41 9.06 30.34
CA ARG A 316 30.46 10.52 30.53
C ARG A 316 31.72 11.20 29.98
N GLN A 317 32.82 10.47 29.87
CA GLN A 317 34.10 10.99 29.35
C GLN A 317 34.26 10.79 27.84
N LEU A 318 33.37 10.04 27.19
CA LEU A 318 33.45 9.79 25.75
C LEU A 318 33.03 11.04 24.98
N LYS A 319 33.99 11.63 24.27
CA LYS A 319 33.77 12.75 23.37
C LYS A 319 33.45 12.25 21.97
N ALA A 320 32.72 13.07 21.21
CA ALA A 320 32.45 12.77 19.81
C ALA A 320 33.74 12.86 19.00
N SER A 321 34.60 13.84 19.32
CA SER A 321 35.90 14.01 18.66
C SER A 321 36.81 12.81 18.79
N ASP A 322 36.90 12.18 19.98
CA ASP A 322 37.76 11.01 20.22
C ASP A 322 37.38 9.84 19.30
N ILE A 323 36.09 9.63 19.09
CA ILE A 323 35.56 8.58 18.21
C ILE A 323 35.83 8.92 16.74
N LEU A 324 35.59 10.18 16.35
CA LEU A 324 35.74 10.63 14.97
C LEU A 324 37.19 10.76 14.51
N SER A 325 38.12 10.89 15.45
CA SER A 325 39.56 11.00 15.17
C SER A 325 40.32 9.70 15.41
N ASP A 326 39.62 8.61 15.78
CA ASP A 326 40.27 7.31 16.00
C ASP A 326 40.99 6.84 14.73
N GLY A 327 42.30 6.58 14.86
CA GLY A 327 43.17 6.19 13.74
C GLY A 327 43.49 7.28 12.72
N ILE A 328 43.18 8.56 13.00
CA ILE A 328 43.43 9.68 12.08
C ILE A 328 44.53 10.59 12.62
N ASP A 329 45.55 10.86 11.79
CA ASP A 329 46.53 11.89 12.09
C ASP A 329 45.94 13.29 11.86
N ILE A 330 45.53 13.93 12.96
CA ILE A 330 44.90 15.24 12.99
C ILE A 330 45.88 16.33 12.51
N GLU A 331 47.20 16.13 12.68
CA GLU A 331 48.21 17.13 12.36
C GLU A 331 48.47 17.27 10.86
N ILE A 332 48.09 16.27 10.05
CA ILE A 332 48.23 16.28 8.59
C ILE A 332 47.06 17.04 7.91
N LYS A 333 45.95 17.30 8.63
CA LYS A 333 44.76 17.97 8.07
C LYS A 333 44.77 19.47 8.36
N ASP A 334 45.40 20.22 7.46
CA ASP A 334 45.69 21.64 7.65
C ASP A 334 44.46 22.57 7.63
N SER A 335 43.38 22.23 6.91
CA SER A 335 42.22 23.13 6.80
C SER A 335 40.87 22.42 6.67
N ALA A 336 39.86 22.99 7.32
CA ALA A 336 38.48 22.57 7.28
C ALA A 336 37.57 23.79 7.16
N SER A 337 36.40 23.60 6.54
CA SER A 337 35.35 24.61 6.46
C SER A 337 34.01 24.00 6.85
N TRP A 338 33.25 24.74 7.64
CA TRP A 338 31.94 24.28 8.12
C TRP A 338 31.00 25.45 8.31
N SER A 339 29.72 25.13 8.44
CA SER A 339 28.68 26.12 8.70
C SER A 339 28.09 25.91 10.08
N ILE A 340 27.63 26.98 10.72
CA ILE A 340 26.94 26.88 12.00
C ILE A 340 25.99 28.06 12.19
N TRP A 341 24.82 27.81 12.77
CA TRP A 341 23.91 28.87 13.18
C TRP A 341 24.32 29.42 14.54
N LYS A 342 24.53 30.73 14.63
CA LYS A 342 24.81 31.44 15.90
C LYS A 342 23.87 32.62 16.07
N LYS A 343 23.61 32.97 17.33
CA LYS A 343 22.80 34.14 17.68
C LYS A 343 23.70 35.38 17.72
N LEU A 344 23.49 36.32 16.80
CA LEU A 344 24.18 37.60 16.72
C LEU A 344 23.14 38.73 16.84
N ASN A 345 23.36 39.67 17.76
CA ASN A 345 22.50 40.86 17.93
C ASN A 345 20.99 40.52 17.97
N SER A 346 20.62 39.48 18.72
CA SER A 346 19.25 38.96 18.87
C SER A 346 18.65 38.26 17.65
N ARG A 347 19.39 38.07 16.56
CA ARG A 347 18.98 37.29 15.39
C ARG A 347 19.86 36.06 15.22
N TYR A 348 19.34 35.03 14.56
CA TYR A 348 20.16 33.87 14.21
C TYR A 348 20.65 34.03 12.77
N GLU A 349 21.95 33.84 12.58
CA GLU A 349 22.61 33.92 11.28
C GLU A 349 23.43 32.66 11.04
N LEU A 350 23.43 32.19 9.80
CA LEU A 350 24.26 31.08 9.36
C LEU A 350 25.67 31.62 9.05
N LEU A 351 26.65 31.17 9.82
CA LEU A 351 28.04 31.55 9.64
C LEU A 351 28.79 30.46 8.89
N HIS A 352 29.62 30.87 7.93
CA HIS A 352 30.58 30.00 7.27
C HIS A 352 31.96 30.23 7.87
N LEU A 353 32.49 29.21 8.55
CA LEU A 353 33.77 29.25 9.24
C LEU A 353 34.82 28.48 8.45
N THR A 354 36.06 28.93 8.56
CA THR A 354 37.25 28.25 8.05
C THR A 354 38.27 28.18 9.18
N GLY A 355 38.93 27.04 9.34
CA GLY A 355 39.84 26.80 10.46
C GLY A 355 40.58 25.48 10.33
N THR A 356 41.23 25.04 11.40
CA THR A 356 41.90 23.75 11.45
C THR A 356 40.90 22.62 11.66
N PHE A 357 41.26 21.39 11.28
CA PHE A 357 40.42 20.22 11.57
C PHE A 357 40.21 20.01 13.08
N ARG A 358 41.21 20.38 13.90
CA ARG A 358 41.08 20.38 15.37
C ARG A 358 39.99 21.31 15.88
N ALA A 359 39.92 22.54 15.36
CA ALA A 359 38.87 23.49 15.74
C ALA A 359 37.46 22.98 15.39
N LEU A 360 37.34 22.27 14.27
CA LEU A 360 36.09 21.62 13.87
C LEU A 360 35.68 20.49 14.85
N LEU A 361 36.65 19.69 15.32
CA LEU A 361 36.42 18.65 16.32
C LEU A 361 36.03 19.22 17.70
N GLU A 362 36.62 20.36 18.08
CA GLU A 362 36.23 21.07 19.31
C GLU A 362 34.80 21.64 19.21
N GLU A 363 34.40 22.14 18.04
CA GLU A 363 33.05 22.65 17.83
C GLU A 363 32.01 21.53 17.98
N ILE A 364 32.24 20.32 17.44
CA ILE A 364 31.28 19.22 17.61
C ILE A 364 31.13 18.83 19.08
N ASP A 365 32.23 18.72 19.84
CA ASP A 365 32.19 18.38 21.26
C ASP A 365 31.42 19.42 22.09
N SER A 366 31.57 20.71 21.75
CA SER A 366 30.85 21.80 22.43
C SER A 366 29.33 21.69 22.26
N LEU A 367 28.87 21.19 21.10
CA LEU A 367 27.45 21.01 20.78
C LEU A 367 26.90 19.68 21.29
N TRP A 368 27.76 18.66 21.37
CA TRP A 368 27.35 17.26 21.47
C TRP A 368 26.55 16.94 22.75
N SER A 369 26.95 17.51 23.89
CA SER A 369 26.27 17.28 25.17
C SER A 369 24.79 17.71 25.13
N ASN A 370 24.53 18.94 24.68
CA ASN A 370 23.18 19.48 24.53
C ASN A 370 22.39 18.73 23.45
N PHE A 371 23.07 18.36 22.36
CA PHE A 371 22.49 17.59 21.27
C PHE A 371 21.98 16.21 21.75
N ILE A 372 22.78 15.44 22.48
CA ILE A 372 22.39 14.12 23.00
C ILE A 372 21.16 14.24 23.89
N ILE A 373 21.15 15.21 24.82
CA ILE A 373 20.03 15.42 25.74
C ILE A 373 18.76 15.78 24.95
N HIS A 374 18.87 16.69 23.98
CA HIS A 374 17.75 17.07 23.13
C HIS A 374 17.23 15.90 22.28
N SER A 375 18.13 15.08 21.74
CA SER A 375 17.78 13.88 20.97
C SER A 375 17.02 12.88 21.85
N PHE A 376 17.49 12.66 23.09
CA PHE A 376 16.80 11.84 24.08
C PHE A 376 15.39 12.36 24.37
N TYR A 377 15.24 13.64 24.75
CA TYR A 377 13.92 14.21 25.02
C TYR A 377 12.98 14.11 23.82
N THR A 378 13.46 14.39 22.61
CA THR A 378 12.64 14.31 21.40
C THR A 378 12.15 12.88 21.14
N ARG A 379 12.98 11.87 21.45
CA ARG A 379 12.61 10.46 21.37
C ARG A 379 11.59 10.10 22.43
N GLU A 380 11.86 10.38 23.70
CA GLU A 380 10.95 10.06 24.81
C GLU A 380 9.59 10.76 24.65
N GLN A 381 9.58 12.01 24.19
CA GLN A 381 8.33 12.72 23.88
C GLN A 381 7.55 12.05 22.74
N ARG A 382 8.24 11.60 21.69
CA ARG A 382 7.60 10.89 20.57
C ARG A 382 6.97 9.58 21.05
N ASP A 383 7.72 8.81 21.84
CA ASP A 383 7.28 7.51 22.36
C ASP A 383 6.13 7.69 23.34
N TYR A 384 6.21 8.68 24.22
CA TYR A 384 5.15 9.03 25.16
C TYR A 384 3.89 9.52 24.45
N ILE A 385 3.99 10.34 23.40
CA ILE A 385 2.84 10.75 22.58
C ILE A 385 2.20 9.53 21.91
N ALA A 386 3.00 8.59 21.40
CA ALA A 386 2.47 7.36 20.81
C ALA A 386 1.72 6.54 21.87
N LEU A 387 2.30 6.34 23.06
CA LEU A 387 1.68 5.64 24.18
C LEU A 387 0.36 6.30 24.60
N ILE A 388 0.34 7.62 24.76
CA ILE A 388 -0.87 8.34 25.15
C ILE A 388 -1.93 8.23 24.06
N LYS A 389 -1.57 8.32 22.77
CA LYS A 389 -2.51 8.13 21.65
C LYS A 389 -3.14 6.73 21.68
N GLU A 390 -2.34 5.70 21.93
CA GLU A 390 -2.81 4.31 22.05
C GLU A 390 -3.70 4.09 23.29
N THR A 391 -3.39 4.77 24.41
CA THR A 391 -4.15 4.68 25.66
C THR A 391 -5.41 5.56 25.65
N SER A 392 -5.43 6.58 24.80
CA SER A 392 -6.57 7.49 24.67
C SER A 392 -7.75 6.77 24.03
N THR A 393 -8.93 6.98 24.60
CA THR A 393 -10.19 6.48 24.05
C THR A 393 -11.12 7.66 23.86
N ILE A 394 -12.18 7.47 23.06
CA ILE A 394 -13.18 8.52 22.82
C ILE A 394 -13.87 9.00 24.11
N THR A 395 -13.82 8.20 25.18
CA THR A 395 -14.45 8.46 26.47
C THR A 395 -13.49 8.94 27.56
N THR A 396 -12.16 8.88 27.37
CA THR A 396 -11.18 9.25 28.42
C THR A 396 -10.67 10.67 28.24
N PHE A 397 -9.85 10.92 27.22
CA PHE A 397 -9.26 12.23 26.96
C PHE A 397 -8.78 12.32 25.51
N ALA A 398 -8.70 13.53 24.98
CA ALA A 398 -8.18 13.80 23.63
C ALA A 398 -6.72 14.27 23.69
N VAL A 399 -5.88 13.75 22.79
CA VAL A 399 -4.50 14.21 22.62
C VAL A 399 -4.45 15.27 21.53
N VAL A 400 -4.12 16.51 21.90
CA VAL A 400 -4.01 17.62 20.96
C VAL A 400 -2.54 17.99 20.79
N GLN A 401 -2.01 17.81 19.59
CA GLN A 401 -0.72 18.35 19.20
C GLN A 401 -0.96 19.63 18.40
N VAL A 402 -0.55 20.76 18.96
CA VAL A 402 -0.73 22.08 18.34
C VAL A 402 0.56 22.48 17.64
N ASP A 403 0.44 22.90 16.38
CA ASP A 403 1.50 23.55 15.62
C ASP A 403 1.01 24.93 15.17
N PHE A 404 1.92 25.90 15.09
CA PHE A 404 1.57 27.29 14.75
C PHE A 404 1.64 27.47 13.23
N ALA A 405 0.49 27.69 12.58
CA ALA A 405 0.42 28.00 11.15
C ALA A 405 0.83 29.46 10.84
N GLN A 406 1.43 29.70 9.66
CA GLN A 406 2.03 30.98 9.25
C GLN A 406 1.47 31.55 7.94
N ASN A 407 1.68 32.85 7.73
CA ASN A 407 1.60 33.54 6.44
C ASN A 407 2.90 33.31 5.62
N PHE A 408 2.84 33.51 4.30
CA PHE A 408 3.96 33.31 3.38
C PHE A 408 5.18 34.17 3.78
N SER A 409 6.34 33.54 3.93
CA SER A 409 7.62 34.22 4.24
C SER A 409 8.74 33.63 3.39
N PHE A 410 9.79 34.43 3.12
CA PHE A 410 10.99 33.92 2.48
C PHE A 410 11.69 32.95 3.44
N VAL A 411 11.79 31.68 3.04
CA VAL A 411 12.38 30.62 3.85
C VAL A 411 13.70 30.21 3.21
N ILE A 412 14.79 30.28 3.99
CA ILE A 412 16.04 29.62 3.60
C ILE A 412 15.84 28.12 3.82
N GLN A 413 16.24 27.29 2.86
CA GLN A 413 16.17 25.84 3.02
C GLN A 413 17.04 25.42 4.22
N ARG A 414 16.53 24.52 5.09
CA ARG A 414 17.17 24.11 6.36
C ARG A 414 17.36 25.23 7.40
N GLU A 415 16.56 26.29 7.35
CA GLU A 415 16.62 27.34 8.37
C GLU A 415 16.17 26.81 9.74
N ILE A 416 16.97 27.07 10.77
CA ILE A 416 16.60 26.69 12.13
C ILE A 416 15.34 27.41 12.59
N GLN A 417 14.50 26.72 13.36
CA GLN A 417 13.24 27.24 13.87
C GLN A 417 13.39 28.55 14.65
N SER A 418 14.53 28.82 15.27
CA SER A 418 14.74 30.07 16.00
C SER A 418 15.10 31.27 15.11
N ALA A 419 15.62 31.04 13.89
CA ALA A 419 15.85 32.10 12.90
C ALA A 419 14.55 32.63 12.30
N TYR A 420 13.49 31.82 12.34
CA TYR A 420 12.12 32.19 11.97
C TYR A 420 11.66 33.53 12.57
N TYR A 421 11.89 33.75 13.86
CA TYR A 421 11.44 34.96 14.57
C TYR A 421 12.22 36.23 14.21
N SER A 422 13.25 36.11 13.36
CA SER A 422 14.09 37.22 12.92
C SER A 422 13.96 37.54 11.42
N ARG A 423 13.04 36.89 10.70
CA ARG A 423 12.87 37.09 9.25
C ARG A 423 12.39 38.49 8.87
N GLN A 424 12.89 38.99 7.75
CA GLN A 424 12.25 40.10 7.03
C GLN A 424 11.04 39.56 6.26
N GLN A 425 9.86 40.14 6.50
CA GLN A 425 8.63 39.79 5.80
C GLN A 425 8.39 40.77 4.65
N ALA A 426 7.94 40.27 3.50
CA ALA A 426 7.41 41.12 2.44
C ALA A 426 5.96 40.74 2.16
N THR A 427 5.10 41.74 2.10
CA THR A 427 3.69 41.57 1.73
C THR A 427 3.57 41.76 0.23
N ILE A 428 3.14 40.71 -0.48
CA ILE A 428 2.83 40.81 -1.91
C ILE A 428 1.43 41.43 -2.02
N PHE A 429 1.35 42.65 -2.54
CA PHE A 429 0.09 43.23 -2.97
C PHE A 429 -0.14 42.83 -4.43
N THR A 430 -1.27 42.19 -4.71
CA THR A 430 -1.76 42.06 -6.08
C THR A 430 -2.31 43.42 -6.51
N ILE A 431 -1.75 43.99 -7.58
CA ILE A 431 -2.35 45.14 -8.27
C ILE A 431 -3.50 44.62 -9.13
#